data_AF-A0A2M4CHL2-F1
#
_entry.id   AF-A0A2M4CHL2-F1
#
_cell.length_a   1.000
_cell.length_b   1.000
_cell.length_c   1.000
_cell.angle_alpha   90.00
_cell.angle_beta   90.00
_cell.angle_gamma   90.00
#
_symmetry.space_group_name_H-M   'P 1'
#
loop_
_entity.id
_entity.type
_entity.pdbx_description
1 polymer ?
#
loop_
_entity_poly.entity_id
_entity_poly.type
_entity_poly.pdbx_seq_one_letter_code
_entity_poly.pdbx_strand_id
1 'polypeptide(L)'
;MWCRRSNVAGSRMTAKWCVAGCGCVVFLLLLATLICQPVQSQTFIRRTANVCRTDDECPMQAYCERYNSVHEYGVCSCMAGYFAVTDANSTRRCLRAATDIGDYCLHNDQCQYTLSTDSECRDNSCQCREGAHYVEREKRCYKTSFLGDYCRLTNNCIGNGTYCRDGVCVCTPGKHANNDRNRCLQDAKLGDPCFRDEECVTDNSRCAQEVCTCRVSHVLNEHRNRCLPIASKIYDLCEEHIQCLYNIPYSQCRITTGTDGITSGRCTCANRFHEMNLKCHSSVHLNGICEVNENCIDIDTACIHGRCRCIDHLIEVNGVCSGAVSMVYRSSVILILTLVTLGTSYGIS
;
A
#
# COMPACT_ATOMS: atom_id res chain seq x y z
N MET A 1 -6.84 37.08 -35.43
CA MET A 1 -5.49 36.88 -36.02
C MET A 1 -5.27 35.38 -36.18
N TRP A 2 -5.04 34.96 -37.43
CA TRP A 2 -4.52 33.67 -37.89
C TRP A 2 -5.43 32.42 -37.90
N CYS A 3 -6.00 32.22 -39.09
CA CYS A 3 -6.32 30.95 -39.71
C CYS A 3 -5.13 29.98 -39.73
N ARG A 4 -5.39 28.67 -39.66
CA ARG A 4 -4.72 27.68 -40.51
C ARG A 4 -5.69 26.58 -40.93
N ARG A 5 -6.05 26.63 -42.21
CA ARG A 5 -6.49 25.48 -43.01
C ARG A 5 -5.23 24.75 -43.48
N SER A 6 -5.27 23.43 -43.42
CA SER A 6 -4.39 22.54 -44.19
C SER A 6 -5.30 21.57 -44.95
N ASN A 7 -4.90 21.23 -46.17
CA ASN A 7 -5.73 20.79 -47.28
C ASN A 7 -5.19 19.45 -47.82
N VAL A 8 -6.05 18.68 -48.50
CA VAL A 8 -5.77 17.52 -49.40
C VAL A 8 -5.36 16.19 -48.69
N ALA A 9 -5.77 14.96 -49.01
CA ALA A 9 -6.43 14.27 -50.15
C ALA A 9 -7.30 13.11 -49.56
N GLY A 10 -8.45 12.71 -50.11
CA GLY A 10 -8.54 11.85 -51.30
C GLY A 10 -8.66 10.36 -50.96
N SER A 11 -9.88 9.82 -50.86
CA SER A 11 -10.23 8.47 -51.36
C SER A 11 -11.73 8.18 -51.23
N ARG A 12 -12.36 7.94 -52.38
CA ARG A 12 -13.67 7.29 -52.49
C ARG A 12 -13.51 5.83 -52.12
N MET A 13 -14.31 5.34 -51.19
CA MET A 13 -14.67 3.91 -51.15
C MET A 13 -16.18 3.79 -50.92
N THR A 14 -16.82 3.21 -51.91
CA THR A 14 -18.22 2.80 -51.96
C THR A 14 -18.50 1.72 -50.91
N ALA A 15 -19.39 1.99 -49.97
CA ALA A 15 -19.95 0.96 -49.08
C ALA A 15 -21.37 0.62 -49.50
N LYS A 16 -21.54 -0.64 -49.91
CA LYS A 16 -22.78 -1.28 -50.35
C LYS A 16 -23.81 -1.29 -49.23
N TRP A 17 -25.07 -1.08 -49.63
CA TRP A 17 -26.23 -1.30 -48.80
C TRP A 17 -26.41 -2.80 -48.56
N CYS A 18 -26.31 -3.24 -47.31
CA CYS A 18 -26.83 -4.53 -46.87
C CYS A 18 -27.96 -4.26 -45.86
N VAL A 19 -29.17 -4.59 -46.29
CA VAL A 19 -30.37 -4.67 -45.48
C VAL A 19 -30.22 -5.86 -44.53
N ALA A 20 -30.18 -5.62 -43.22
CA ALA A 20 -30.43 -6.67 -42.23
C ALA A 20 -30.80 -6.09 -40.86
N GLY A 21 -31.99 -6.44 -40.38
CA GLY A 21 -32.24 -6.65 -38.95
C GLY A 21 -32.72 -5.46 -38.13
N CYS A 22 -34.04 -5.27 -38.10
CA CYS A 22 -34.78 -4.36 -37.21
C CYS A 22 -34.78 -4.81 -35.72
N GLY A 23 -33.67 -5.38 -35.22
CA GLY A 23 -33.58 -6.02 -33.90
C GLY A 23 -32.66 -5.33 -32.88
N CYS A 24 -31.75 -4.44 -33.31
CA CYS A 24 -30.74 -3.87 -32.41
C CYS A 24 -31.12 -2.54 -31.74
N VAL A 25 -32.17 -1.85 -32.22
CA VAL A 25 -32.56 -0.54 -31.65
C VAL A 25 -33.40 -0.68 -30.37
N VAL A 26 -34.08 -1.82 -30.19
CA VAL A 26 -34.92 -2.08 -29.01
C VAL A 26 -34.07 -2.47 -27.79
N PHE A 27 -32.91 -3.10 -27.99
CA PHE A 27 -32.06 -3.56 -26.88
C PHE A 27 -31.22 -2.43 -26.24
N LEU A 28 -30.82 -1.42 -27.02
CA LEU A 28 -30.11 -0.24 -26.51
C LEU A 28 -31.04 0.74 -25.77
N LEU A 29 -32.33 0.77 -26.09
CA LEU A 29 -33.33 1.53 -25.35
C LEU A 29 -33.78 0.85 -24.05
N LEU A 30 -33.65 -0.48 -23.94
CA LEU A 30 -33.97 -1.25 -22.72
C LEU A 30 -32.83 -1.26 -21.68
N LEU A 31 -31.59 -0.96 -22.07
CA LEU A 31 -30.45 -0.82 -21.14
C LEU A 31 -30.32 0.60 -20.56
N ALA A 32 -30.87 1.62 -21.24
CA ALA A 32 -30.85 3.00 -20.77
C ALA A 32 -31.89 3.29 -19.66
N THR A 33 -32.89 2.43 -19.48
CA THR A 33 -33.95 2.60 -18.46
C THR A 33 -33.60 1.99 -17.10
N LEU A 34 -32.45 1.31 -16.96
CA LEU A 34 -32.02 0.65 -15.72
C LEU A 34 -30.99 1.43 -14.89
N ILE A 35 -30.53 2.61 -15.33
CA ILE A 35 -29.47 3.38 -14.64
C ILE A 35 -29.96 4.77 -14.14
N CYS A 36 -31.25 5.06 -14.23
CA CYS A 36 -31.80 6.28 -13.65
C CYS A 36 -32.96 5.93 -12.72
N GLN A 37 -32.61 5.35 -11.56
CA GLN A 37 -33.48 5.51 -10.39
C GLN A 37 -33.47 7.01 -10.08
N PRO A 38 -34.60 7.73 -10.19
CA PRO A 38 -34.65 9.09 -9.69
C PRO A 38 -34.29 8.99 -8.21
N VAL A 39 -33.25 9.70 -7.79
CA VAL A 39 -33.06 9.98 -6.37
C VAL A 39 -34.37 10.62 -5.94
N GLN A 40 -35.15 9.89 -5.14
CA GLN A 40 -36.43 10.32 -4.61
C GLN A 40 -36.12 11.43 -3.62
N SER A 41 -35.88 12.63 -4.16
CA SER A 41 -35.86 13.85 -3.38
C SER A 41 -37.26 13.97 -2.82
N GLN A 42 -37.43 13.65 -1.54
CA GLN A 42 -38.71 13.76 -0.86
C GLN A 42 -39.12 15.24 -0.91
N THR A 43 -39.93 15.59 -1.90
CA THR A 43 -40.53 16.91 -2.01
C THR A 43 -41.67 16.94 -1.00
N PHE A 44 -41.34 17.31 0.24
CA PHE A 44 -42.35 17.42 1.28
C PHE A 44 -43.39 18.47 0.89
N ILE A 45 -44.62 18.01 0.74
CA ILE A 45 -45.74 18.81 0.25
C ILE A 45 -46.21 19.73 1.39
N ARG A 46 -46.20 21.05 1.16
CA ARG A 46 -46.80 22.02 2.09
C ARG A 46 -48.30 22.24 1.86
N ARG A 47 -48.78 21.96 0.65
CA ARG A 47 -50.18 22.18 0.26
C ARG A 47 -51.04 20.99 0.66
N THR A 48 -52.16 21.26 1.32
CA THR A 48 -53.13 20.20 1.62
C THR A 48 -54.09 19.97 0.44
N ALA A 49 -53.96 20.68 -0.68
CA ALA A 49 -54.84 20.53 -1.85
C ALA A 49 -56.35 20.75 -1.59
N ASN A 50 -56.72 21.22 -0.39
CA ASN A 50 -58.07 21.65 -0.07
C ASN A 50 -58.27 23.08 -0.61
N VAL A 51 -59.39 23.33 -1.27
CA VAL A 51 -59.79 24.66 -1.71
C VAL A 51 -60.32 25.44 -0.51
N CYS A 52 -59.96 26.72 -0.39
CA CYS A 52 -60.39 27.59 0.71
C CYS A 52 -60.75 28.99 0.21
N ARG A 53 -61.59 29.71 0.95
CA ARG A 53 -61.80 31.16 0.79
C ARG A 53 -61.20 31.96 1.93
N THR A 54 -61.24 31.41 3.14
CA THR A 54 -60.72 32.00 4.37
C THR A 54 -59.80 31.02 5.10
N ASP A 55 -59.01 31.51 6.06
CA ASP A 55 -58.07 30.69 6.83
C ASP A 55 -58.81 29.67 7.74
N ASP A 56 -60.03 29.99 8.17
CA ASP A 56 -60.84 29.13 9.05
C ASP A 56 -61.33 27.84 8.36
N GLU A 57 -61.31 27.80 7.03
CA GLU A 57 -61.61 26.60 6.22
C GLU A 57 -60.41 25.64 6.14
N CYS A 58 -59.24 26.06 6.62
CA CYS A 58 -58.01 25.27 6.57
C CYS A 58 -57.76 24.48 7.86
N PRO A 59 -57.02 23.35 7.77
CA PRO A 59 -56.60 22.60 8.95
C PRO A 59 -55.78 23.47 9.92
N MET A 60 -55.73 23.08 11.20
CA MET A 60 -54.88 23.74 12.19
C MET A 60 -53.42 23.83 11.67
N GLN A 61 -52.78 24.98 11.92
CA GLN A 61 -51.43 25.30 11.45
C GLN A 61 -51.29 25.41 9.92
N ALA A 62 -52.39 25.78 9.24
CA ALA A 62 -52.42 26.16 7.82
C ALA A 62 -53.07 27.53 7.64
N TYR A 63 -52.84 28.12 6.47
CA TYR A 63 -53.48 29.35 6.01
C TYR A 63 -53.95 29.19 4.55
N CYS A 64 -54.86 30.04 4.11
CA CYS A 64 -55.39 30.03 2.76
C CYS A 64 -54.47 30.80 1.80
N GLU A 65 -53.67 30.08 1.02
CA GLU A 65 -52.76 30.66 0.02
C GLU A 65 -53.55 30.98 -1.27
N ARG A 66 -53.72 32.28 -1.58
CA ARG A 66 -54.50 32.75 -2.74
C ARG A 66 -53.64 32.94 -3.99
N TYR A 67 -54.16 32.54 -5.15
CA TYR A 67 -53.49 32.74 -6.45
C TYR A 67 -54.14 33.85 -7.25
N ASN A 68 -53.60 35.07 -7.12
CA ASN A 68 -53.97 36.26 -7.89
C ASN A 68 -55.46 36.67 -7.72
N SER A 69 -55.73 37.97 -7.73
CA SER A 69 -57.02 38.56 -7.29
C SER A 69 -58.23 38.30 -8.21
N VAL A 70 -58.11 37.39 -9.19
CA VAL A 70 -59.17 37.10 -10.18
C VAL A 70 -60.11 36.00 -9.69
N HIS A 71 -59.65 35.11 -8.81
CA HIS A 71 -60.46 34.04 -8.24
C HIS A 71 -60.61 34.23 -6.72
N GLU A 72 -61.83 34.13 -6.20
CA GLU A 72 -62.13 34.25 -4.76
C GLU A 72 -61.68 33.05 -3.92
N TYR A 73 -60.98 32.08 -4.52
CA TYR A 73 -60.53 30.86 -3.86
C TYR A 73 -59.00 30.72 -3.87
N GLY A 74 -58.48 30.14 -2.80
CA GLY A 74 -57.09 29.73 -2.62
C GLY A 74 -56.98 28.24 -2.34
N VAL A 75 -55.77 27.82 -1.96
CA VAL A 75 -55.48 26.45 -1.52
C VAL A 75 -54.87 26.51 -0.13
N CYS A 76 -55.30 25.62 0.76
CA CYS A 76 -54.74 25.54 2.10
C CYS A 76 -53.27 25.08 2.07
N SER A 77 -52.42 25.84 2.75
CA SER A 77 -50.98 25.64 2.82
C SER A 77 -50.53 25.64 4.28
N CYS A 78 -49.75 24.64 4.67
CA CYS A 78 -49.18 24.55 6.02
C CYS A 78 -48.23 25.74 6.28
N MET A 79 -48.30 26.27 7.49
CA MET A 79 -47.43 27.36 7.96
C MET A 79 -45.94 26.99 7.88
N ALA A 80 -45.07 28.00 7.95
CA ALA A 80 -43.62 27.79 8.03
C ALA A 80 -43.28 26.82 9.18
N GLY A 81 -42.39 25.85 8.92
CA GLY A 81 -42.08 24.78 9.88
C GLY A 81 -43.09 23.62 9.94
N TYR A 82 -44.18 23.65 9.16
CA TYR A 82 -45.14 22.53 9.06
C TYR A 82 -45.20 21.93 7.65
N PHE A 83 -45.60 20.66 7.55
CA PHE A 83 -45.81 19.94 6.29
C PHE A 83 -47.12 19.15 6.31
N ALA A 84 -47.71 18.94 5.13
CA ALA A 84 -49.00 18.27 5.00
C ALA A 84 -48.83 16.75 5.06
N VAL A 85 -49.61 16.10 5.93
CA VAL A 85 -49.73 14.65 6.01
C VAL A 85 -51.20 14.27 5.87
N THR A 86 -51.46 13.22 5.10
CA THR A 86 -52.79 12.61 4.98
C THR A 86 -52.87 11.46 5.97
N ASP A 87 -53.86 11.47 6.86
CA ASP A 87 -54.09 10.36 7.78
C ASP A 87 -54.85 9.20 7.12
N ALA A 88 -55.08 8.12 7.90
CA ALA A 88 -55.79 6.94 7.42
C ALA A 88 -57.23 7.23 6.95
N ASN A 89 -57.84 8.31 7.42
CA ASN A 89 -59.20 8.73 7.05
C ASN A 89 -59.20 9.71 5.86
N SER A 90 -58.09 9.82 5.12
CA SER A 90 -57.91 10.80 4.05
C SER A 90 -58.03 12.27 4.50
N THR A 91 -57.94 12.53 5.81
CA THR A 91 -57.95 13.89 6.36
C THR A 91 -56.54 14.44 6.32
N ARG A 92 -56.41 15.67 5.83
CA ARG A 92 -55.11 16.34 5.74
C ARG A 92 -54.90 17.25 6.93
N ARG A 93 -53.74 17.09 7.56
CA ARG A 93 -53.30 17.85 8.73
C ARG A 93 -51.88 18.36 8.51
N CYS A 94 -51.56 19.46 9.16
CA CYS A 94 -50.22 20.02 9.15
C CYS A 94 -49.46 19.55 10.39
N LEU A 95 -48.35 18.86 10.19
CA LEU A 95 -47.46 18.42 11.25
C LEU A 95 -46.23 19.30 11.33
N ARG A 96 -45.79 19.59 12.56
CA ARG A 96 -44.54 20.32 12.80
C ARG A 96 -43.37 19.45 12.36
N ALA A 97 -42.51 20.00 11.51
CA ALA A 97 -41.20 19.44 11.21
C ALA A 97 -40.29 19.63 12.43
N ALA A 98 -39.54 18.57 12.77
CA ALA A 98 -38.52 18.66 13.79
C ALA A 98 -37.44 19.68 13.36
N THR A 99 -36.82 20.34 14.32
CA THR A 99 -35.69 21.25 14.05
C THR A 99 -34.37 20.67 14.52
N ASP A 100 -34.41 19.74 15.46
CA ASP A 100 -33.24 19.11 16.06
C ASP A 100 -33.56 17.67 16.50
N ILE A 101 -32.53 16.91 16.83
CA ILE A 101 -32.69 15.64 17.54
C ILE A 101 -33.25 15.91 18.95
N GLY A 102 -34.08 15.00 19.48
CA GLY A 102 -34.78 15.22 20.75
C GLY A 102 -36.15 15.91 20.63
N ASP A 103 -36.47 16.49 19.47
CA ASP A 103 -37.78 17.09 19.24
C ASP A 103 -38.90 16.05 19.34
N TYR A 104 -40.03 16.45 19.94
CA TYR A 104 -41.21 15.60 20.04
C TYR A 104 -41.77 15.24 18.65
N CYS A 105 -42.09 13.97 18.46
CA CYS A 105 -42.63 13.45 17.22
C CYS A 105 -43.66 12.34 17.47
N LEU A 106 -44.50 12.11 16.47
CA LEU A 106 -45.44 10.98 16.37
C LEU A 106 -45.13 10.08 15.16
N HIS A 107 -44.51 10.66 14.13
CA HIS A 107 -44.21 9.96 12.88
C HIS A 107 -42.79 10.28 12.40
N ASN A 108 -42.16 9.32 11.71
CA ASN A 108 -40.82 9.47 11.13
C ASN A 108 -40.71 10.68 10.21
N ASP A 109 -41.76 10.98 9.43
CA ASP A 109 -41.76 12.09 8.47
C ASP A 109 -41.47 13.44 9.12
N GLN A 110 -41.82 13.62 10.41
CA GLN A 110 -41.52 14.85 11.15
C GLN A 110 -40.02 15.05 11.33
N CYS A 111 -39.29 13.97 11.58
CA CYS A 111 -37.85 13.98 11.73
C CYS A 111 -37.16 14.06 10.35
N GLN A 112 -37.67 13.31 9.38
CA GLN A 112 -37.03 13.18 8.07
C GLN A 112 -37.03 14.45 7.22
N TYR A 113 -38.00 15.33 7.47
CA TYR A 113 -38.12 16.63 6.78
C TYR A 113 -36.84 17.46 6.85
N THR A 114 -36.28 17.63 8.05
CA THR A 114 -35.08 18.46 8.30
C THR A 114 -33.85 17.61 8.52
N LEU A 115 -33.97 16.51 9.27
CA LEU A 115 -32.84 15.74 9.79
C LEU A 115 -32.32 14.67 8.82
N SER A 116 -32.92 14.53 7.62
CA SER A 116 -32.66 13.47 6.62
C SER A 116 -33.44 12.16 6.82
N THR A 117 -33.48 11.34 5.78
CA THR A 117 -34.11 10.00 5.76
C THR A 117 -33.47 9.02 6.74
N ASP A 118 -32.26 9.31 7.23
CA ASP A 118 -31.55 8.51 8.24
C ASP A 118 -32.01 8.84 9.67
N SER A 119 -33.11 9.59 9.84
CA SER A 119 -33.77 9.84 11.11
C SER A 119 -35.09 9.06 11.26
N GLU A 120 -35.49 8.84 12.51
CA GLU A 120 -36.74 8.19 12.89
C GLU A 120 -37.32 8.80 14.17
N CYS A 121 -38.62 8.59 14.35
CA CYS A 121 -39.32 8.91 15.57
C CYS A 121 -39.33 7.66 16.46
N ARG A 122 -38.56 7.70 17.55
CA ARG A 122 -38.45 6.60 18.51
C ARG A 122 -38.71 7.13 19.91
N ASP A 123 -39.61 6.47 20.64
CA ASP A 123 -40.05 6.89 21.98
C ASP A 123 -40.57 8.33 22.01
N ASN A 124 -41.35 8.72 20.98
CA ASN A 124 -41.88 10.07 20.76
C ASN A 124 -40.82 11.17 20.64
N SER A 125 -39.57 10.82 20.32
CA SER A 125 -38.46 11.75 20.16
C SER A 125 -37.73 11.48 18.84
N CYS A 126 -37.40 12.53 18.10
CA CYS A 126 -36.58 12.39 16.89
C CYS A 126 -35.17 11.93 17.24
N GLN A 127 -34.69 10.90 16.55
CA GLN A 127 -33.39 10.27 16.74
C GLN A 127 -32.80 9.85 15.39
N CYS A 128 -31.48 9.71 15.29
CA CYS A 128 -30.89 9.03 14.13
C CYS A 128 -31.17 7.53 14.21
N ARG A 129 -31.42 6.91 13.06
CA ARG A 129 -31.60 5.47 12.94
C ARG A 129 -30.34 4.72 13.36
N GLU A 130 -30.50 3.44 13.68
CA GLU A 130 -29.37 2.55 13.91
C GLU A 130 -28.42 2.55 12.69
N GLY A 131 -27.11 2.67 12.95
CA GLY A 131 -26.10 2.79 11.89
C GLY A 131 -26.01 4.18 11.25
N ALA A 132 -26.67 5.20 11.81
CA ALA A 132 -26.49 6.61 11.45
C ALA A 132 -26.02 7.43 12.67
N HIS A 133 -25.41 8.59 12.41
CA HIS A 133 -24.98 9.53 13.44
C HIS A 133 -25.42 10.94 13.11
N TYR A 134 -25.51 11.76 14.15
CA TYR A 134 -25.93 13.15 14.03
C TYR A 134 -24.74 14.06 13.79
N VAL A 135 -24.86 14.96 12.82
CA VAL A 135 -23.85 15.98 12.53
C VAL A 135 -24.44 17.35 12.86
N GLU A 136 -23.99 17.90 13.98
CA GLU A 136 -24.51 19.11 14.62
C GLU A 136 -24.48 20.34 13.71
N ARG A 137 -23.41 20.51 12.92
CA ARG A 137 -23.24 21.70 12.08
C ARG A 137 -24.24 21.77 10.91
N GLU A 138 -24.66 20.62 10.37
CA GLU A 138 -25.70 20.55 9.34
C GLU A 138 -27.09 20.26 9.91
N LYS A 139 -27.19 19.94 11.21
CA LYS A 139 -28.43 19.52 11.88
C LYS A 139 -29.09 18.33 11.18
N ARG A 140 -28.30 17.32 10.79
CA ARG A 140 -28.74 16.15 10.01
C ARG A 140 -28.10 14.85 10.45
N CYS A 141 -28.85 13.76 10.30
CA CYS A 141 -28.36 12.40 10.41
C CYS A 141 -27.72 11.96 9.09
N TYR A 142 -26.61 11.24 9.20
CA TYR A 142 -25.92 10.60 8.07
C TYR A 142 -25.64 9.15 8.42
N LYS A 143 -25.82 8.26 7.45
CA LYS A 143 -25.29 6.89 7.54
C LYS A 143 -23.82 6.90 7.98
N THR A 144 -23.51 6.12 9.01
CA THR A 144 -22.18 5.97 9.60
C THR A 144 -21.32 5.06 8.74
N SER A 145 -20.11 5.52 8.43
CA SER A 145 -19.04 4.79 7.76
C SER A 145 -17.76 4.94 8.58
N PHE A 146 -17.07 3.82 8.86
CA PHE A 146 -15.80 3.83 9.57
C PHE A 146 -14.63 4.02 8.60
N LEU A 147 -13.41 4.20 9.12
CA LEU A 147 -12.22 4.31 8.27
C LEU A 147 -12.06 3.05 7.41
N GLY A 148 -11.83 3.26 6.11
CA GLY A 148 -11.77 2.19 5.12
C GLY A 148 -13.13 1.74 4.56
N ASP A 149 -14.25 2.20 5.12
CA ASP A 149 -15.58 1.93 4.58
C ASP A 149 -15.95 2.88 3.45
N TYR A 150 -16.90 2.44 2.63
CA TYR A 150 -17.47 3.26 1.58
C TYR A 150 -18.21 4.49 2.15
N CYS A 151 -18.03 5.63 1.50
CA CYS A 151 -18.72 6.88 1.79
C CYS A 151 -19.17 7.57 0.51
N ARG A 152 -20.24 8.36 0.63
CA ARG A 152 -20.69 9.28 -0.44
C ARG A 152 -20.26 10.71 -0.14
N LEU A 153 -20.30 11.09 1.12
CA LEU A 153 -20.00 12.42 1.62
C LEU A 153 -19.03 12.32 2.81
N THR A 154 -18.27 13.38 3.05
CA THR A 154 -17.41 13.49 4.25
C THR A 154 -18.19 13.26 5.54
N ASN A 155 -19.43 13.73 5.62
CA ASN A 155 -20.29 13.57 6.79
C ASN A 155 -20.76 12.12 7.03
N ASN A 156 -20.51 11.17 6.11
CA ASN A 156 -20.69 9.75 6.43
C ASN A 156 -19.59 9.24 7.36
N CYS A 157 -18.39 9.81 7.27
CA CYS A 157 -17.22 9.33 7.96
C CYS A 157 -17.24 9.75 9.42
N ILE A 158 -17.29 8.78 10.33
CA ILE A 158 -17.26 9.02 11.75
C ILE A 158 -15.81 9.13 12.26
N GLY A 159 -15.59 10.06 13.18
CA GLY A 159 -14.30 10.27 13.83
C GLY A 159 -13.72 11.67 13.57
N ASN A 160 -12.79 12.08 14.43
CA ASN A 160 -12.12 13.36 14.26
C ASN A 160 -11.02 13.26 13.20
N GLY A 161 -10.97 14.23 12.29
CA GLY A 161 -9.99 14.26 11.21
C GLY A 161 -10.23 13.18 10.16
N THR A 162 -11.48 12.79 9.93
CA THR A 162 -11.85 11.87 8.84
C THR A 162 -12.55 12.62 7.72
N TYR A 163 -12.35 12.18 6.48
CA TYR A 163 -13.08 12.70 5.33
C TYR A 163 -13.25 11.65 4.23
N CYS A 164 -14.20 11.89 3.33
CA CYS A 164 -14.46 10.99 2.22
C CYS A 164 -13.52 11.32 1.05
N ARG A 165 -12.65 10.39 0.68
CA ARG A 165 -11.75 10.50 -0.47
C ARG A 165 -11.91 9.28 -1.36
N ASP A 166 -12.15 9.52 -2.65
CA ASP A 166 -12.33 8.46 -3.64
C ASP A 166 -13.40 7.41 -3.25
N GLY A 167 -14.44 7.87 -2.55
CA GLY A 167 -15.54 7.02 -2.07
C GLY A 167 -15.22 6.18 -0.83
N VAL A 168 -14.09 6.44 -0.14
CA VAL A 168 -13.69 5.74 1.08
C VAL A 168 -13.35 6.72 2.20
N CYS A 169 -13.75 6.40 3.43
CA CYS A 169 -13.38 7.21 4.59
C CYS A 169 -11.90 7.06 4.92
N VAL A 170 -11.18 8.17 4.93
CA VAL A 170 -9.74 8.24 5.20
C VAL A 170 -9.42 9.33 6.21
N CYS A 171 -8.23 9.28 6.79
CA CYS A 171 -7.72 10.33 7.66
C CYS A 171 -7.28 11.56 6.86
N THR A 172 -7.42 12.74 7.47
CA THR A 172 -6.87 14.01 6.96
C THR A 172 -5.38 13.89 6.64
N PRO A 173 -4.84 14.67 5.68
CA PRO A 173 -3.42 14.63 5.34
C PRO A 173 -2.49 14.73 6.55
N GLY A 174 -1.41 13.95 6.54
CA GLY A 174 -0.45 13.84 7.65
C GLY A 174 -0.93 12.95 8.81
N LYS A 175 -1.99 12.17 8.58
CA LYS A 175 -2.51 11.18 9.53
C LYS A 175 -2.86 9.88 8.82
N HIS A 176 -2.82 8.78 9.55
CA HIS A 176 -3.23 7.46 9.09
C HIS A 176 -4.18 6.80 10.10
N ALA A 177 -4.89 5.77 9.65
CA ALA A 177 -5.79 5.00 10.50
C ALA A 177 -4.99 4.10 11.45
N ASN A 178 -5.38 4.02 12.72
CA ASN A 178 -4.86 2.99 13.60
C ASN A 178 -5.27 1.58 13.16
N ASN A 179 -4.69 0.55 13.79
CA ASN A 179 -4.97 -0.84 13.46
C ASN A 179 -6.47 -1.21 13.53
N ASP A 180 -7.19 -0.67 14.52
CA ASP A 180 -8.64 -0.90 14.69
C ASP A 180 -9.52 -0.05 13.76
N ARG A 181 -8.92 0.83 12.95
CA ARG A 181 -9.62 1.75 12.02
C ARG A 181 -10.72 2.61 12.68
N ASN A 182 -10.52 2.98 13.95
CA ASN A 182 -11.48 3.77 14.72
C ASN A 182 -10.98 5.18 15.05
N ARG A 183 -9.71 5.50 14.78
CA ARG A 183 -9.14 6.84 14.98
C ARG A 183 -8.01 7.12 13.99
N CYS A 184 -7.75 8.41 13.80
CA CYS A 184 -6.61 8.89 13.02
C CYS A 184 -5.44 9.23 13.94
N LEU A 185 -4.28 8.60 13.69
CA LEU A 185 -3.01 8.85 14.34
C LEU A 185 -2.17 9.82 13.52
N GLN A 186 -1.33 10.60 14.18
CA GLN A 186 -0.38 11.49 13.51
C GLN A 186 0.71 10.65 12.83
N ASP A 187 1.06 10.99 11.59
CA ASP A 187 2.19 10.36 10.92
C ASP A 187 3.50 10.81 11.57
N ALA A 188 4.28 9.86 12.07
CA ALA A 188 5.65 10.08 12.56
C ALA A 188 6.64 9.27 11.71
N LYS A 189 7.68 9.94 11.18
CA LYS A 189 8.75 9.29 10.41
C LYS A 189 9.92 8.94 11.32
N LEU A 190 10.88 8.19 10.80
CA LEU A 190 12.12 7.90 11.53
C LEU A 190 12.76 9.19 12.07
N GLY A 191 13.07 9.20 13.37
CA GLY A 191 13.61 10.36 14.07
C GLY A 191 12.57 11.34 14.63
N ASP A 192 11.30 11.23 14.24
CA ASP A 192 10.22 12.05 14.79
C ASP A 192 9.79 11.54 16.18
N PRO A 193 9.23 12.42 17.04
CA PRO A 193 8.69 12.02 18.32
C PRO A 193 7.46 11.13 18.15
N CYS A 194 7.32 10.15 19.04
CA CYS A 194 6.19 9.22 19.06
C CYS A 194 5.84 8.78 20.48
N PHE A 195 4.61 8.31 20.65
CA PHE A 195 4.14 7.68 21.89
C PHE A 195 3.82 6.20 21.74
N ARG A 196 3.53 5.75 20.51
CA ARG A 196 3.13 4.38 20.20
C ARG A 196 3.74 3.92 18.89
N ASP A 197 4.00 2.62 18.80
CA ASP A 197 4.51 1.97 17.59
C ASP A 197 3.67 2.30 16.34
N GLU A 198 2.35 2.34 16.49
CA GLU A 198 1.42 2.58 15.38
C GLU A 198 1.61 3.96 14.75
N GLU A 199 2.12 4.97 15.47
CA GLU A 199 2.34 6.32 14.92
C GLU A 199 3.47 6.34 13.88
N CYS A 200 4.40 5.40 13.98
CA CYS A 200 5.58 5.35 13.13
C CYS A 200 5.23 4.74 11.76
N VAL A 201 5.12 5.59 10.73
CA VAL A 201 4.64 5.19 9.39
C VAL A 201 5.71 4.56 8.51
N THR A 202 6.98 4.64 8.90
CA THR A 202 8.06 4.00 8.12
C THR A 202 8.00 2.48 8.31
N ASP A 203 8.04 1.72 7.22
CA ASP A 203 8.03 0.26 7.28
C ASP A 203 9.13 -0.28 8.22
N ASN A 204 8.76 -1.28 9.02
CA ASN A 204 9.63 -1.90 10.03
C ASN A 204 10.21 -0.93 11.07
N SER A 205 9.53 0.20 11.32
CA SER A 205 9.81 1.07 12.44
C SER A 205 8.94 0.75 13.67
N ARG A 206 9.33 1.30 14.81
CA ARG A 206 8.64 1.22 16.10
C ARG A 206 8.95 2.46 16.92
N CYS A 207 8.14 2.71 17.95
CA CYS A 207 8.42 3.78 18.89
C CYS A 207 9.33 3.28 20.00
N ALA A 208 10.55 3.81 20.08
CA ALA A 208 11.50 3.45 21.12
C ALA A 208 12.15 4.72 21.66
N GLN A 209 12.16 4.87 22.99
CA GLN A 209 12.71 6.06 23.65
C GLN A 209 12.06 7.35 23.11
N GLU A 210 10.74 7.33 22.94
CA GLU A 210 9.91 8.46 22.46
C GLU A 210 10.25 8.93 21.03
N VAL A 211 10.99 8.14 20.26
CA VAL A 211 11.39 8.44 18.88
C VAL A 211 11.13 7.24 17.97
N CYS A 212 10.68 7.48 16.74
CA CYS A 212 10.52 6.42 15.76
C CYS A 212 11.90 5.90 15.31
N THR A 213 12.17 4.61 15.56
CA THR A 213 13.42 3.93 15.19
C THR A 213 13.13 2.62 14.46
N CYS A 214 14.14 2.03 13.82
CA CYS A 214 13.99 0.70 13.24
C CYS A 214 13.74 -0.37 14.31
N ARG A 215 12.98 -1.40 13.94
CA ARG A 215 12.83 -2.62 14.75
C ARG A 215 14.16 -3.36 14.85
N VAL A 216 14.28 -4.22 15.87
CA VAL A 216 15.55 -4.91 16.25
C VAL A 216 16.20 -5.68 15.09
N SER A 217 15.42 -6.21 14.14
CA SER A 217 15.90 -6.96 12.97
C SER A 217 16.25 -6.08 11.76
N HIS A 218 16.28 -4.76 11.91
CA HIS A 218 16.49 -3.82 10.81
C HIS A 218 17.51 -2.74 11.18
N VAL A 219 18.26 -2.29 10.17
CA VAL A 219 19.21 -1.18 10.25
C VAL A 219 18.70 0.03 9.48
N LEU A 220 19.07 1.21 9.96
CA LEU A 220 18.79 2.46 9.29
C LEU A 220 19.65 2.57 8.02
N ASN A 221 19.02 2.90 6.89
CA ASN A 221 19.73 3.12 5.64
C ASN A 221 20.56 4.42 5.64
N GLU A 222 21.41 4.60 4.63
CA GLU A 222 22.29 5.77 4.51
C GLU A 222 21.50 7.09 4.49
N HIS A 223 20.36 7.11 3.81
CA HIS A 223 19.48 8.29 3.74
C HIS A 223 18.59 8.50 4.98
N ARG A 224 18.68 7.61 5.99
CA ARG A 224 17.94 7.67 7.25
C ARG A 224 16.42 7.73 7.11
N ASN A 225 15.88 7.16 6.04
CA ASN A 225 14.46 7.20 5.70
C ASN A 225 13.83 5.81 5.53
N ARG A 226 14.62 4.73 5.62
CA ARG A 226 14.16 3.34 5.50
C ARG A 226 14.84 2.47 6.54
N CYS A 227 14.12 1.44 6.97
CA CYS A 227 14.65 0.35 7.77
C CYS A 227 14.89 -0.85 6.86
N LEU A 228 16.16 -1.20 6.67
CA LEU A 228 16.58 -2.31 5.82
C LEU A 228 16.81 -3.56 6.68
N PRO A 229 16.41 -4.77 6.23
CA PRO A 229 16.58 -5.99 7.01
C PRO A 229 18.07 -6.28 7.23
N ILE A 230 18.43 -6.69 8.43
CA ILE A 230 19.80 -7.11 8.74
C ILE A 230 20.07 -8.46 8.06
N ALA A 231 21.18 -8.56 7.33
CA ALA A 231 21.64 -9.82 6.77
C ALA A 231 22.20 -10.71 7.89
N SER A 232 21.85 -11.99 7.87
CA SER A 232 22.23 -12.95 8.91
C SER A 232 23.54 -13.67 8.58
N LYS A 233 23.86 -13.84 7.30
CA LYS A 233 25.06 -14.54 6.82
C LYS A 233 25.53 -14.05 5.45
N ILE A 234 26.74 -14.46 5.06
CA ILE A 234 27.26 -14.22 3.72
C ILE A 234 26.30 -14.82 2.67
N TYR A 235 26.22 -14.16 1.53
CA TYR A 235 25.31 -14.42 0.40
C TYR A 235 23.84 -14.06 0.62
N ASP A 236 23.43 -13.64 1.83
CA ASP A 236 22.09 -13.05 2.03
C ASP A 236 21.92 -11.80 1.16
N LEU A 237 20.66 -11.52 0.79
CA LEU A 237 20.30 -10.36 -0.01
C LEU A 237 20.58 -9.07 0.76
N CYS A 238 21.00 -8.04 0.03
CA CYS A 238 21.25 -6.73 0.59
C CYS A 238 21.04 -5.64 -0.46
N GLU A 239 20.82 -4.43 0.03
CA GLU A 239 20.79 -3.19 -0.77
C GLU A 239 21.99 -2.29 -0.44
N GLU A 240 22.41 -2.26 0.83
CA GLU A 240 23.44 -1.39 1.36
C GLU A 240 24.41 -2.16 2.25
N HIS A 241 25.66 -1.68 2.35
CA HIS A 241 26.71 -2.37 3.13
C HIS A 241 26.34 -2.56 4.61
N ILE A 242 25.59 -1.63 5.20
CA ILE A 242 25.21 -1.66 6.62
C ILE A 242 24.41 -2.91 7.01
N GLN A 243 23.64 -3.50 6.08
CA GLN A 243 22.89 -4.72 6.33
C GLN A 243 23.81 -5.91 6.62
N CYS A 244 24.92 -5.99 5.88
CA CYS A 244 25.91 -7.05 6.01
C CYS A 244 26.81 -6.81 7.22
N LEU A 245 27.31 -5.57 7.37
CA LEU A 245 28.30 -5.22 8.39
C LEU A 245 27.78 -5.40 9.82
N TYR A 246 26.47 -5.30 10.04
CA TYR A 246 25.87 -5.35 11.37
C TYR A 246 26.13 -6.67 12.11
N ASN A 247 25.91 -7.83 11.45
CA ASN A 247 26.13 -9.15 12.04
C ASN A 247 27.36 -9.88 11.48
N ILE A 248 27.89 -9.42 10.34
CA ILE A 248 28.97 -10.08 9.62
C ILE A 248 30.13 -9.09 9.49
N PRO A 249 31.08 -9.08 10.46
CA PRO A 249 32.22 -8.19 10.40
C PRO A 249 33.00 -8.32 9.10
N TYR A 250 33.51 -7.20 8.59
CA TYR A 250 34.30 -7.13 7.36
C TYR A 250 33.56 -7.61 6.10
N SER A 251 32.25 -7.56 6.10
CA SER A 251 31.43 -7.82 4.92
C SER A 251 30.99 -6.51 4.24
N GLN A 252 30.58 -6.64 2.98
CA GLN A 252 30.02 -5.57 2.17
C GLN A 252 28.89 -6.11 1.31
N CYS A 253 27.89 -5.29 1.03
CA CYS A 253 26.93 -5.58 -0.02
C CYS A 253 27.59 -5.44 -1.40
N ARG A 254 27.57 -6.51 -2.21
CA ARG A 254 28.05 -6.49 -3.60
C ARG A 254 26.89 -6.66 -4.55
N ILE A 255 26.67 -5.66 -5.39
CA ILE A 255 25.63 -5.67 -6.41
C ILE A 255 26.18 -6.34 -7.67
N THR A 256 25.48 -7.37 -8.15
CA THR A 256 25.83 -8.09 -9.38
C THR A 256 24.61 -8.25 -10.28
N THR A 257 24.82 -8.16 -11.59
CA THR A 257 23.78 -8.46 -12.59
C THR A 257 23.91 -9.91 -13.03
N GLY A 258 22.86 -10.69 -12.82
CA GLY A 258 22.78 -12.08 -13.26
C GLY A 258 22.75 -12.21 -14.78
N THR A 259 22.92 -13.43 -15.28
CA THR A 259 22.84 -13.75 -16.72
C THR A 259 21.44 -13.53 -17.30
N ASP A 260 20.43 -13.48 -16.42
CA ASP A 260 19.05 -13.11 -16.69
C ASP A 260 18.82 -11.59 -16.74
N GLY A 261 19.86 -10.77 -16.54
CA GLY A 261 19.78 -9.32 -16.48
C GLY A 261 19.27 -8.77 -15.15
N ILE A 262 19.00 -9.62 -14.16
CA ILE A 262 18.48 -9.19 -12.85
C ILE A 262 19.64 -8.70 -11.99
N THR A 263 19.53 -7.47 -11.51
CA THR A 263 20.54 -6.88 -10.61
C THR A 263 20.13 -7.09 -9.16
N SER A 264 20.98 -7.75 -8.38
CA SER A 264 20.75 -8.03 -6.96
C SER A 264 22.02 -7.84 -6.15
N GLY A 265 21.88 -7.30 -4.95
CA GLY A 265 22.95 -7.26 -3.95
C GLY A 265 23.01 -8.55 -3.15
N ARG A 266 24.22 -9.03 -2.86
CA ARG A 266 24.49 -10.10 -1.89
C ARG A 266 25.64 -9.72 -0.98
N CYS A 267 25.55 -10.10 0.28
CA CYS A 267 26.65 -9.89 1.22
C CYS A 267 27.85 -10.74 0.81
N THR A 268 29.02 -10.11 0.66
CA THR A 268 30.30 -10.78 0.41
C THR A 268 31.35 -10.20 1.36
N CYS A 269 32.52 -10.82 1.44
CA CYS A 269 33.61 -10.20 2.17
C CYS A 269 34.07 -8.91 1.48
N ALA A 270 34.46 -7.94 2.29
CA ALA A 270 35.01 -6.67 1.85
C ALA A 270 36.40 -6.87 1.22
N ASN A 271 36.89 -5.84 0.53
CA ASN A 271 38.23 -5.89 -0.05
C ASN A 271 39.28 -6.20 1.03
N ARG A 272 40.24 -7.09 0.70
CA ARG A 272 41.26 -7.65 1.62
C ARG A 272 40.75 -8.66 2.65
N PHE A 273 39.50 -9.11 2.52
CA PHE A 273 38.96 -10.21 3.28
C PHE A 273 38.43 -11.28 2.33
N HIS A 274 38.54 -12.54 2.73
CA HIS A 274 38.02 -13.68 1.99
C HIS A 274 37.07 -14.49 2.86
N GLU A 275 36.22 -15.27 2.21
CA GLU A 275 35.25 -16.11 2.90
C GLU A 275 35.89 -17.44 3.29
N MET A 276 35.77 -17.80 4.57
CA MET A 276 36.05 -19.13 5.07
C MET A 276 35.05 -19.47 6.18
N ASN A 277 34.41 -20.63 6.10
CA ASN A 277 33.37 -21.06 7.03
C ASN A 277 32.22 -20.03 7.19
N LEU A 278 31.76 -19.41 6.09
CA LEU A 278 30.74 -18.36 6.06
C LEU A 278 31.08 -17.09 6.86
N LYS A 279 32.36 -16.89 7.20
CA LYS A 279 32.89 -15.69 7.87
C LYS A 279 33.94 -15.03 7.01
N CYS A 280 34.17 -13.74 7.27
CA CYS A 280 35.21 -12.98 6.58
C CYS A 280 36.48 -12.92 7.41
N HIS A 281 37.56 -13.43 6.84
CA HIS A 281 38.90 -13.42 7.43
C HIS A 281 39.82 -12.56 6.57
N SER A 282 40.78 -11.87 7.19
CA SER A 282 41.77 -11.09 6.46
C SER A 282 42.52 -11.97 5.48
N SER A 283 42.65 -11.53 4.22
CA SER A 283 43.37 -12.25 3.17
C SER A 283 44.87 -12.05 3.33
N VAL A 284 45.57 -13.11 3.70
CA VAL A 284 47.03 -13.13 3.88
C VAL A 284 47.62 -14.17 2.94
N HIS A 285 48.54 -13.74 2.09
CA HIS A 285 49.27 -14.63 1.18
C HIS A 285 50.44 -15.33 1.88
N LEU A 286 51.06 -16.30 1.20
CA LEU A 286 52.22 -17.05 1.62
C LEU A 286 53.31 -16.11 2.11
N ASN A 287 53.96 -16.53 3.19
CA ASN A 287 54.91 -15.74 3.96
C ASN A 287 54.31 -14.46 4.58
N GLY A 288 53.04 -14.13 4.44
CA GLY A 288 52.40 -13.02 5.15
C GLY A 288 52.21 -13.30 6.65
N ILE A 289 51.97 -12.26 7.45
CA ILE A 289 51.71 -12.39 8.90
C ILE A 289 50.25 -12.79 9.12
N CYS A 290 50.03 -13.81 9.95
CA CYS A 290 48.70 -14.32 10.28
C CYS A 290 48.55 -14.55 11.78
N GLU A 291 47.30 -14.57 12.24
CA GLU A 291 46.94 -14.89 13.62
C GLU A 291 46.27 -16.27 13.73
N VAL A 292 45.45 -16.61 12.73
CA VAL A 292 44.73 -17.88 12.64
C VAL A 292 44.88 -18.49 11.25
N ASN A 293 44.65 -19.80 11.14
CA ASN A 293 44.81 -20.54 9.87
C ASN A 293 43.92 -19.97 8.76
N GLU A 294 42.70 -19.54 9.09
CA GLU A 294 41.72 -18.98 8.16
C GLU A 294 42.14 -17.62 7.59
N ASN A 295 43.23 -17.00 8.04
CA ASN A 295 43.77 -15.82 7.38
C ASN A 295 44.48 -16.18 6.06
N CYS A 296 45.00 -17.40 5.93
CA CYS A 296 45.85 -17.79 4.82
C CYS A 296 45.00 -18.18 3.61
N ILE A 297 45.09 -17.39 2.54
CA ILE A 297 44.23 -17.56 1.34
C ILE A 297 44.82 -18.54 0.32
N ASP A 298 46.15 -18.75 0.36
CA ASP A 298 46.83 -19.60 -0.61
C ASP A 298 46.60 -21.08 -0.29
N ILE A 299 46.47 -21.90 -1.33
CA ILE A 299 46.22 -23.34 -1.18
C ILE A 299 47.35 -24.02 -0.42
N ASP A 300 47.00 -25.02 0.37
CA ASP A 300 47.96 -25.81 1.15
C ASP A 300 48.82 -24.94 2.09
N THR A 301 48.25 -23.85 2.60
CA THR A 301 48.89 -23.01 3.62
C THR A 301 48.13 -23.02 4.94
N ALA A 302 48.87 -22.89 6.03
CA ALA A 302 48.34 -22.70 7.38
C ALA A 302 49.16 -21.65 8.13
N CYS A 303 48.62 -21.14 9.24
CA CYS A 303 49.31 -20.15 10.06
C CYS A 303 50.30 -20.83 11.00
N ILE A 304 51.56 -20.92 10.57
CA ILE A 304 52.63 -21.63 11.31
C ILE A 304 53.64 -20.61 11.80
N HIS A 305 53.77 -20.49 13.13
CA HIS A 305 54.63 -19.51 13.79
C HIS A 305 54.32 -18.05 13.37
N GLY A 306 53.04 -17.71 13.27
CA GLY A 306 52.57 -16.35 12.96
C GLY A 306 52.75 -15.93 11.50
N ARG A 307 53.05 -16.87 10.59
CA ARG A 307 53.10 -16.61 9.15
C ARG A 307 52.40 -17.71 8.35
N CYS A 308 51.79 -17.34 7.24
CA CYS A 308 51.22 -18.31 6.30
C CYS A 308 52.35 -19.12 5.65
N ARG A 309 52.38 -20.42 5.89
CA ARG A 309 53.40 -21.35 5.42
C ARG A 309 52.77 -22.61 4.87
N CYS A 310 53.51 -23.32 4.02
CA CYS A 310 53.07 -24.59 3.47
C CYS A 310 52.77 -25.63 4.56
N ILE A 311 51.66 -26.35 4.40
CA ILE A 311 51.28 -27.48 5.24
C ILE A 311 52.17 -28.71 4.94
N ASP A 312 52.11 -29.70 5.84
CA ASP A 312 52.81 -30.99 5.85
C ASP A 312 53.56 -31.40 4.56
N HIS A 313 54.89 -31.51 4.67
CA HIS A 313 55.80 -32.03 3.64
C HIS A 313 55.81 -31.28 2.29
N LEU A 314 55.06 -30.18 2.17
CA LEU A 314 55.12 -29.29 1.03
C LEU A 314 56.20 -28.22 1.24
N ILE A 315 56.86 -27.86 0.16
CA ILE A 315 57.87 -26.80 0.14
C ILE A 315 57.40 -25.67 -0.78
N GLU A 316 57.78 -24.45 -0.46
CA GLU A 316 57.56 -23.30 -1.33
C GLU A 316 58.43 -23.45 -2.59
N VAL A 317 57.79 -23.58 -3.75
CA VAL A 317 58.43 -23.59 -5.06
C VAL A 317 57.72 -22.56 -5.93
N ASN A 318 58.45 -21.52 -6.32
CA ASN A 318 57.92 -20.40 -7.12
C ASN A 318 56.69 -19.71 -6.50
N GLY A 319 56.68 -19.52 -5.17
CA GLY A 319 55.59 -18.84 -4.46
C GLY A 319 54.32 -19.68 -4.30
N VAL A 320 54.39 -20.99 -4.55
CA VAL A 320 53.28 -21.94 -4.36
C VAL A 320 53.80 -23.13 -3.56
N CYS A 321 52.96 -23.70 -2.70
CA CYS A 321 53.27 -24.91 -1.97
C CYS A 321 53.18 -26.12 -2.91
N SER A 322 54.27 -26.89 -3.00
CA SER A 322 54.32 -28.07 -3.85
C SER A 322 55.05 -29.21 -3.15
N GLY A 323 54.67 -30.44 -3.47
CA GLY A 323 55.35 -31.63 -2.95
C GLY A 323 56.81 -31.61 -3.40
N ALA A 324 57.71 -31.96 -2.48
CA ALA A 324 59.08 -32.26 -2.86
C ALA A 324 59.04 -33.41 -3.87
N VAL A 325 59.16 -33.09 -5.17
CA VAL A 325 59.40 -34.12 -6.18
C VAL A 325 60.69 -34.79 -5.73
N SER A 326 60.59 -36.04 -5.28
CA SER A 326 61.75 -36.87 -4.99
C SER A 326 62.57 -36.95 -6.28
N MET A 327 63.59 -36.09 -6.40
CA MET A 327 64.67 -36.24 -7.36
C MET A 327 65.51 -37.44 -6.92
N VAL A 328 64.95 -38.65 -7.04
CA VAL A 328 65.68 -39.91 -6.81
C VAL A 328 65.33 -40.88 -7.95
N TYR A 329 65.42 -40.46 -9.22
CA TYR A 329 65.41 -41.41 -10.36
C TYR A 329 66.01 -40.81 -11.63
N ARG A 330 67.15 -40.10 -11.56
CA ARG A 330 67.96 -39.80 -12.77
C ARG A 330 69.45 -39.67 -12.43
N SER A 331 70.12 -40.76 -12.04
CA SER A 331 71.60 -40.81 -12.09
C SER A 331 72.24 -42.22 -12.23
N SER A 332 71.50 -43.29 -12.52
CA SER A 332 72.10 -44.66 -12.49
C SER A 332 71.96 -45.51 -13.76
N VAL A 333 71.70 -44.94 -14.95
CA VAL A 333 71.57 -45.75 -16.20
C VAL A 333 72.47 -45.28 -17.35
N ILE A 334 73.45 -44.39 -17.11
CA ILE A 334 74.45 -44.03 -18.14
C ILE A 334 75.86 -44.33 -17.62
N LEU A 335 76.14 -45.61 -17.43
CA LEU A 335 77.49 -46.18 -17.47
C LEU A 335 77.30 -47.71 -17.52
N ILE A 336 78.10 -48.42 -18.31
CA ILE A 336 78.03 -49.87 -18.61
C ILE A 336 77.18 -50.20 -19.86
N LEU A 337 77.67 -49.82 -21.05
CA LEU A 337 77.49 -50.60 -22.29
C LEU A 337 78.56 -50.20 -23.34
N THR A 338 79.82 -50.08 -22.91
CA THR A 338 80.97 -49.85 -23.81
C THR A 338 82.14 -50.80 -23.59
N LEU A 339 81.93 -51.96 -22.96
CA LEU A 339 82.95 -53.00 -22.85
C LEU A 339 82.30 -54.38 -22.84
N VAL A 340 82.07 -54.98 -24.02
CA VAL A 340 82.46 -56.35 -24.39
C VAL A 340 82.23 -56.48 -25.90
N THR A 341 83.19 -56.00 -26.69
CA THR A 341 83.56 -56.68 -27.94
C THR A 341 84.84 -57.43 -27.62
N LEU A 342 84.81 -58.77 -27.66
CA LEU A 342 85.91 -59.70 -28.04
C LEU A 342 85.65 -61.08 -27.40
N GLY A 343 85.63 -62.12 -28.24
CA GLY A 343 85.65 -63.53 -27.81
C GLY A 343 84.59 -64.38 -28.51
N THR A 344 84.80 -64.76 -29.78
CA THR A 344 85.13 -66.16 -30.17
C THR A 344 83.97 -67.15 -29.95
N SER A 345 83.21 -67.50 -30.99
CA SER A 345 83.42 -68.65 -31.91
C SER A 345 82.68 -69.92 -31.49
N TYR A 346 82.30 -70.74 -32.49
CA TYR A 346 81.55 -72.01 -32.47
C TYR A 346 80.02 -71.85 -32.46
N GLY A 347 79.22 -72.37 -33.39
CA GLY A 347 79.41 -73.36 -34.46
C GLY A 347 78.46 -74.55 -34.25
N ILE A 348 77.76 -74.97 -35.33
CA ILE A 348 77.06 -76.26 -35.52
C ILE A 348 75.66 -76.32 -34.87
N SER A 349 74.55 -76.73 -35.50
CA SER A 349 74.29 -77.41 -36.79
C SER A 349 72.94 -76.99 -37.36
#